data_AF-A0A1Y3AZF4-F1
#
_entry.id   AF-A0A1Y3AZF4-F1
#
_cell.length_a   1.000
_cell.length_b   1.000
_cell.length_c   1.000
_cell.angle_alpha   90.00
_cell.angle_beta   90.00
_cell.angle_gamma   90.00
#
_symmetry.space_group_name_H-M   'P 1'
#
loop_
_entity.id
_entity.type
_entity.pdbx_description
1 polymer ?
#
loop_
_entity_poly.entity_id
_entity_poly.type
_entity_poly.pdbx_seq_one_letter_code
_entity_poly.pdbx_strand_id
1 'polypeptide(L)'
;MSLTPLSYSLTILFDECIYAIRDPFGNRPLCLGALVPPNTPLGKIENFDNVDGWVVSSESCSFPSVCARIVRDVMPGEIVKLEQHKPPQTLAVVPRPDSMCDFFL
;
A
#
# COMPACT_ATOMS: atom_id res chain seq x y z
N MET A 1 -15.69 -24.00 -13.32
CA MET A 1 -15.71 -22.59 -13.73
C MET A 1 -14.45 -21.94 -13.17
N SER A 2 -13.40 -21.81 -13.98
CA SER A 2 -12.21 -21.06 -13.58
C SER A 2 -12.62 -19.59 -13.50
N LEU A 3 -12.82 -19.09 -12.29
CA LEU A 3 -12.85 -17.65 -12.05
C LEU A 3 -11.57 -17.10 -12.70
N THR A 4 -11.72 -16.25 -13.70
CA THR A 4 -10.60 -15.45 -14.22
C THR A 4 -9.91 -14.84 -13.01
N PRO A 5 -8.58 -15.02 -12.83
CA PRO A 5 -7.87 -14.43 -11.71
C PRO A 5 -7.99 -12.90 -11.83
N LEU A 6 -8.95 -12.34 -11.11
CA LEU A 6 -9.22 -10.91 -11.09
C LEU A 6 -8.01 -10.24 -10.45
N SER A 7 -7.41 -9.31 -11.16
CA SER A 7 -6.42 -8.41 -10.58
C SER A 7 -7.12 -7.19 -10.01
N TYR A 8 -6.71 -6.80 -8.82
CA TYR A 8 -7.29 -5.70 -8.07
C TYR A 8 -6.23 -5.00 -7.22
N SER A 9 -6.31 -3.68 -7.20
CA SER A 9 -5.76 -2.83 -6.15
C SER A 9 -6.93 -2.06 -5.56
N LEU A 10 -7.19 -2.26 -4.27
CA LEU A 10 -8.37 -1.75 -3.61
C LEU A 10 -7.99 -0.95 -2.37
N THR A 11 -8.63 0.21 -2.22
CA THR A 11 -8.56 1.03 -1.01
C THR A 11 -9.96 1.12 -0.43
N ILE A 12 -10.12 0.70 0.83
CA ILE A 12 -11.40 0.74 1.55
C ILE A 12 -11.25 1.67 2.74
N LEU A 13 -12.15 2.64 2.88
CA LEU A 13 -12.32 3.39 4.12
C LEU A 13 -13.40 2.70 4.94
N PHE A 14 -13.06 2.28 6.16
CA PHE A 14 -14.03 1.76 7.10
C PHE A 14 -13.71 2.31 8.48
N ASP A 15 -14.71 2.99 9.08
CA ASP A 15 -14.53 3.76 10.31
C ASP A 15 -13.39 4.79 10.14
N GLU A 16 -12.48 4.92 11.12
CA GLU A 16 -11.30 5.80 11.07
C GLU A 16 -10.06 5.10 10.47
N CYS A 17 -10.25 4.03 9.70
CA CYS A 17 -9.17 3.19 9.16
C CYS A 17 -9.23 3.08 7.64
N ILE A 18 -8.07 3.18 6.99
CA ILE A 18 -7.92 2.91 5.56
C ILE A 18 -7.28 1.54 5.38
N TYR A 19 -7.87 0.71 4.54
CA TYR A 19 -7.35 -0.61 4.17
C TYR A 19 -6.86 -0.57 2.74
N ALA A 20 -5.58 -0.88 2.55
CA ALA A 20 -4.95 -1.00 1.25
C ALA A 20 -4.71 -2.48 0.94
N ILE A 21 -5.28 -2.95 -0.16
CA ILE A 21 -5.33 -4.37 -0.52
C ILE A 21 -4.78 -4.54 -1.92
N ARG A 22 -3.81 -5.45 -2.08
CA ARG A 22 -3.26 -5.84 -3.37
C ARG A 22 -3.56 -7.30 -3.68
N ASP A 23 -3.84 -7.59 -4.94
CA ASP A 23 -4.06 -8.97 -5.38
C ASP A 23 -2.84 -9.88 -5.14
N PRO A 24 -3.02 -11.19 -4.88
CA PRO A 24 -1.93 -12.15 -4.63
C PRO A 24 -0.92 -12.29 -5.77
N PHE A 25 -1.31 -11.93 -6.99
CA PHE A 25 -0.42 -11.96 -8.15
C PHE A 25 0.40 -10.66 -8.29
N GLY A 26 0.01 -9.60 -7.60
CA GLY A 26 0.68 -8.30 -7.64
C GLY A 26 0.51 -7.57 -8.97
N ASN A 27 -0.50 -7.93 -9.76
CA ASN A 27 -0.64 -7.50 -11.15
C ASN A 27 -0.90 -6.00 -11.30
N ARG A 28 -1.62 -5.40 -10.34
CA ARG A 28 -1.83 -3.95 -10.29
C ARG A 28 -0.92 -3.32 -9.23
N PRO A 29 -0.29 -2.17 -9.52
CA PRO A 29 0.56 -1.48 -8.58
C PRO A 29 -0.28 -0.83 -7.46
N LEU A 30 0.29 -0.81 -6.26
CA LEU A 30 -0.23 -0.10 -5.10
C LEU A 30 0.95 0.29 -4.21
N CYS A 31 1.16 1.59 -4.05
CA CYS A 31 2.28 2.18 -3.34
C CYS A 31 1.81 2.82 -2.03
N LEU A 32 2.63 2.72 -0.99
CA LEU A 32 2.40 3.33 0.31
C LEU A 32 3.35 4.51 0.51
N GLY A 33 2.79 5.63 0.97
CA GLY A 33 3.53 6.85 1.28
C GLY A 33 3.18 7.39 2.66
N ALA A 34 4.06 8.25 3.16
CA ALA A 34 3.93 8.97 4.42
C ALA A 34 3.83 10.46 4.14
N LEU A 35 2.81 11.13 4.69
CA LEU A 35 2.69 12.58 4.67
C LEU A 35 3.70 13.16 5.65
N VAL A 36 4.56 14.05 5.14
CA VAL A 36 5.56 14.74 5.94
C VAL A 36 5.25 16.23 5.99
N PRO A 37 5.47 16.90 7.14
CA PRO A 37 5.36 18.34 7.20
C PRO A 37 6.31 19.03 6.19
N PRO A 38 5.91 20.16 5.59
CA PRO A 38 6.71 20.85 4.56
C PRO A 38 8.05 21.37 5.06
N ASN A 39 8.21 21.55 6.39
CA ASN A 39 9.46 22.00 7.02
C ASN A 39 10.40 20.84 7.40
N THR A 40 10.06 19.59 7.08
CA THR A 40 10.87 18.42 7.43
C THR A 40 12.05 18.27 6.47
N PRO A 41 13.31 18.16 6.96
CA PRO A 41 14.49 17.98 6.11
C PRO A 41 14.31 16.84 5.09
N LEU A 42 14.89 17.01 3.90
CA LEU A 42 14.87 16.04 2.79
C LEU A 42 15.74 14.79 3.09
N GLY A 43 15.54 14.16 4.24
CA GLY A 43 16.22 12.93 4.68
C GLY A 43 15.34 11.69 4.58
N LYS A 44 15.91 10.51 4.88
CA LYS A 44 15.11 9.28 5.08
C LYS A 44 14.16 9.46 6.27
N ILE A 45 12.98 8.86 6.21
CA ILE A 45 12.11 8.73 7.38
C ILE A 45 12.75 7.67 8.27
N GLU A 46 13.46 8.10 9.31
CA GLU A 46 14.13 7.19 10.25
C GLU A 46 13.19 6.75 11.36
N ASN A 47 12.27 7.63 11.77
CA ASN A 47 11.22 7.36 12.76
C ASN A 47 9.86 7.80 12.23
N PHE A 48 8.87 6.92 12.42
CA PHE A 48 7.48 7.15 12.01
C PHE A 48 6.70 8.09 12.95
N ASP A 49 7.31 8.50 14.06
CA ASP A 49 6.69 9.39 15.05
C ASP A 49 6.48 10.83 14.54
N ASN A 50 7.14 11.21 13.44
CA ASN A 50 7.07 12.56 12.85
C ASN A 50 6.34 12.57 11.49
N VAL A 51 5.46 11.60 11.28
CA VAL A 51 4.62 11.45 10.09
C VAL A 51 3.22 11.96 10.42
N ASP A 52 2.71 12.87 9.59
CA ASP A 52 1.40 13.53 9.80
C ASP A 52 0.24 12.58 9.43
N GLY A 53 0.51 11.63 8.53
CA GLY A 53 -0.45 10.61 8.12
C GLY A 53 0.07 9.68 7.04
N TRP A 54 -0.77 8.74 6.62
CA TRP A 54 -0.45 7.72 5.63
C TRP A 54 -1.29 7.91 4.38
N VAL A 55 -0.67 7.70 3.22
CA VAL A 55 -1.33 7.78 1.92
C VAL A 55 -1.06 6.51 1.13
N VAL A 56 -2.04 6.11 0.32
CA VAL A 56 -1.89 5.01 -0.63
C VAL A 56 -2.27 5.50 -2.02
N SER A 57 -1.56 5.03 -3.03
CA SER A 57 -1.82 5.41 -4.42
C SER A 57 -1.44 4.29 -5.38
N SER A 58 -2.08 4.23 -6.54
CA SER A 58 -1.71 3.31 -7.62
C SER A 58 -0.31 3.60 -8.16
N GLU A 59 0.14 4.85 -8.07
CA GLU A 59 1.41 5.32 -8.65
C GLU A 59 2.15 6.28 -7.71
N SER A 60 3.47 6.11 -7.63
CA SER A 60 4.37 6.94 -6.81
C SER A 60 4.46 8.40 -7.28
N CYS A 61 4.13 8.67 -8.55
CA CYS A 61 4.14 10.01 -9.14
C CYS A 61 3.19 10.99 -8.42
N SER A 62 2.15 10.47 -7.78
CA SER A 62 1.18 11.27 -7.02
C SER A 62 1.72 11.83 -5.69
N PHE A 63 2.77 11.24 -5.12
CA PHE A 63 3.23 11.59 -3.78
C PHE A 63 3.87 12.99 -3.67
N PRO A 64 4.74 13.43 -4.60
CA PRO A 64 5.28 14.78 -4.59
C PRO A 64 4.20 15.88 -4.58
N SER A 65 3.05 15.63 -5.23
CA SER A 65 1.94 16.60 -5.30
C SER A 65 1.23 16.85 -3.97
N VAL A 66 1.29 15.88 -3.05
CA VAL A 66 0.65 15.94 -1.73
C VAL A 66 1.66 16.05 -0.58
N CYS A 67 2.91 16.43 -0.89
CA CYS A 67 4.02 16.44 0.08
C CYS A 67 4.22 15.09 0.80
N ALA A 68 3.92 13.98 0.13
CA ALA A 68 4.17 12.64 0.65
C ALA A 68 5.52 12.11 0.17
N ARG A 69 6.14 11.28 1.01
CA ARG A 69 7.33 10.49 0.65
C ARG A 69 6.94 9.04 0.47
N ILE A 70 7.46 8.42 -0.60
CA ILE A 70 7.29 6.99 -0.80
C ILE A 70 7.99 6.21 0.32
N VAL A 71 7.30 5.23 0.88
CA VAL A 71 7.85 4.35 1.91
C VAL A 71 8.18 3.00 1.32
N ARG A 72 7.20 2.35 0.68
CA ARG A 72 7.36 1.06 -0.02
C ARG A 72 6.14 0.75 -0.88
N ASP A 73 6.23 -0.28 -1.70
CA ASP A 73 5.07 -0.87 -2.35
C ASP A 73 4.33 -1.83 -1.40
N VAL A 74 3.02 -1.97 -1.61
CA VAL A 74 2.20 -3.00 -0.97
C VAL A 74 2.53 -4.34 -1.60
N MET A 75 2.85 -5.35 -0.80
CA MET A 75 3.28 -6.66 -1.28
C MET A 75 2.11 -7.39 -1.97
N PRO A 76 2.38 -8.31 -2.92
CA PRO A 76 1.34 -9.15 -3.51
C PRO A 76 0.55 -9.90 -2.42
N GLY A 77 -0.77 -9.79 -2.47
CA GLY A 77 -1.69 -10.43 -1.51
C GLY A 77 -1.76 -9.73 -0.15
N GLU A 78 -1.02 -8.65 0.06
CA GLU A 78 -0.97 -7.94 1.34
C GLU A 78 -2.23 -7.11 1.58
N ILE A 79 -2.74 -7.20 2.80
CA ILE A 79 -3.78 -6.34 3.35
C ILE A 79 -3.12 -5.46 4.42
N VAL A 80 -2.96 -4.17 4.13
CA VAL A 80 -2.38 -3.18 5.03
C VAL A 80 -3.50 -2.34 5.63
N LYS A 81 -3.47 -2.17 6.96
CA LYS A 81 -4.30 -1.24 7.70
C LYS A 81 -3.51 0.03 8.00
N LEU A 82 -4.09 1.16 7.67
CA LEU A 82 -3.59 2.48 7.98
C LEU A 82 -4.53 3.11 9.01
N GLU A 83 -3.95 3.52 10.13
CA GLU A 83 -4.65 4.19 11.23
C GLU A 83 -3.96 5.52 11.53
N GLN A 84 -4.72 6.47 12.05
CA GLN A 84 -4.15 7.73 12.53
C GLN A 84 -3.15 7.46 13.68
N HIS A 85 -2.02 8.19 13.67
CA HIS A 85 -0.98 8.12 14.71
C HIS A 85 -0.34 6.74 14.95
N LYS A 86 -0.56 5.77 14.07
CA LYS A 86 0.07 4.45 14.14
C LYS A 86 0.81 4.14 12.85
N PRO A 87 1.87 3.33 12.88
CA PRO A 87 2.51 2.86 11.67
C PRO A 87 1.59 1.91 10.88
N PRO A 88 1.82 1.74 9.56
CA PRO A 88 1.08 0.84 8.72
C PRO A 88 1.23 -0.59 9.23
N GLN A 89 0.12 -1.28 9.44
CA GLN A 89 0.10 -2.64 9.95
C GLN A 89 -0.35 -3.62 8.87
N THR A 90 0.46 -4.62 8.57
CA THR A 90 0.04 -5.76 7.76
C THR A 90 -0.89 -6.64 8.58
N LEU A 91 -2.15 -6.76 8.17
CA LEU A 91 -3.13 -7.61 8.86
C LEU A 91 -3.07 -9.06 8.38
N ALA A 92 -2.89 -9.25 7.08
CA ALA A 92 -2.82 -10.56 6.45
C ALA A 92 -2.07 -10.47 5.12
N VAL A 93 -1.52 -11.61 4.71
CA VAL A 93 -0.97 -11.81 3.37
C VAL A 93 -1.66 -13.04 2.79
N VAL A 94 -2.46 -12.82 1.76
CA VAL A 94 -3.14 -13.89 1.03
C VAL A 94 -2.08 -14.58 0.15
N PRO A 95 -1.79 -15.88 0.37
CA PRO A 95 -0.80 -16.57 -0.41
C PRO A 95 -1.25 -16.69 -1.86
N ARG A 96 -0.28 -16.70 -2.77
CA ARG A 96 -0.55 -17.04 -4.17
C ARG A 96 -0.95 -18.52 -4.25
N PRO A 97 -2.04 -18.87 -4.97
CA PRO A 97 -2.40 -20.27 -5.18
C PRO A 97 -1.31 -21.03 -5.95
N ASP A 98 -0.87 -22.17 -5.43
CA ASP A 98 0.19 -23.01 -6.03
C ASP A 98 -0.16 -23.57 -7.42
N SER A 99 -1.45 -23.64 -7.75
CA SER A 99 -1.94 -24.20 -9.02
C SER A 99 -1.83 -23.25 -10.22
N MET A 100 -1.27 -22.05 -10.04
CA MET A 100 -1.29 -20.98 -11.03
C MET A 100 0.12 -20.40 -11.27
N CYS A 101 1.10 -21.28 -11.47
CA CYS A 101 2.48 -20.89 -11.79
C CYS A 101 2.62 -20.23 -13.17
N ASP A 102 1.76 -20.52 -14.14
CA ASP A 102 1.99 -20.16 -15.56
C ASP A 102 0.91 -19.24 -16.18
N PHE A 103 0.71 -18.03 -15.66
CA PHE A 103 -0.22 -17.07 -16.30
C PHE A 103 0.45 -15.78 -16.81
N PHE A 104 1.77 -15.67 -16.71
CA PHE A 104 2.56 -14.54 -17.23
C PHE A 104 3.67 -14.93 -18.21
N LEU A 105 3.60 -16.15 -18.78
CA LEU A 105 4.37 -16.55 -19.95
C LEU A 105 3.44 -16.91 -21.10
#